data_AF-A0A840U0L5-F1
#
_entry.id   AF-A0A840U0L5-F1
#
_cell.length_a   1.000
_cell.length_b   1.000
_cell.length_c   1.000
_cell.angle_alpha   90.00
_cell.angle_beta   90.00
_cell.angle_gamma   90.00
#
_symmetry.space_group_name_H-M   'P 1'
#
loop_
_entity.id
_entity.type
_entity.pdbx_description
1 polymer ?
#
loop_
_entity_poly.entity_id
_entity_poly.type
_entity_poly.pdbx_seq_one_letter_code
_entity_poly.pdbx_strand_id
1 'polypeptide(L)'
;MGRWIVVVGLVAGIMMGKTNYLVAPESTPEAPLVWKDTLQKDPETGLVVDKNLVLVKAQCTSCHSPMLITQNRFTRDGWRQKIRWMQANHNLWDLGDTEPLVLDYLETHYAPTQGYSRRAPLKNVEWYPLKLD
;
A
#
# COMPACT_ATOMS: atom_id res chain seq x y z
N MET A 1 66.31 -10.49 63.71
CA MET A 1 65.16 -9.66 64.16
C MET A 1 64.55 -9.00 62.92
N GLY A 2 63.44 -9.51 62.36
CA GLY A 2 62.10 -8.91 62.52
C GLY A 2 61.86 -7.80 61.48
N ARG A 3 61.54 -8.10 60.20
CA ARG A 3 60.22 -8.40 59.59
C ARG A 3 59.28 -7.20 59.46
N TRP A 4 59.10 -6.67 58.23
CA TRP A 4 57.86 -6.06 57.70
C TRP A 4 57.87 -6.17 56.15
N ILE A 5 57.06 -7.05 55.56
CA ILE A 5 55.77 -6.80 54.87
C ILE A 5 55.90 -6.16 53.46
N VAL A 6 55.58 -7.00 52.47
CA VAL A 6 55.00 -6.86 51.12
C VAL A 6 54.45 -5.46 50.76
N VAL A 7 54.75 -4.95 49.56
CA VAL A 7 53.76 -4.58 48.50
C VAL A 7 54.50 -4.44 47.15
N VAL A 8 54.18 -5.33 46.20
CA VAL A 8 54.51 -5.16 44.78
C VAL A 8 53.57 -4.09 44.21
N GLY A 9 54.16 -2.97 43.81
CA GLY A 9 53.43 -1.81 43.32
C GLY A 9 53.13 -1.85 41.82
N LEU A 10 51.92 -1.42 41.51
CA LEU A 10 51.43 -0.84 40.26
C LEU A 10 51.11 -1.78 39.08
N VAL A 11 49.90 -2.33 39.16
CA VAL A 11 49.08 -2.71 38.01
C VAL A 11 48.84 -1.47 37.15
N ALA A 12 49.42 -1.46 35.96
CA ALA A 12 49.11 -0.47 34.92
C ALA A 12 47.63 -0.61 34.54
N GLY A 13 46.90 0.49 34.73
CA GLY A 13 45.47 0.54 34.50
C GLY A 13 45.10 0.35 33.03
N ILE A 14 44.05 -0.46 32.82
CA ILE A 14 43.14 -0.26 31.70
C ILE A 14 41.79 0.02 32.34
N MET A 15 41.52 1.30 32.58
CA MET A 15 40.17 1.77 32.85
C MET A 15 39.38 1.58 31.56
N MET A 16 38.71 0.43 31.39
CA MET A 16 37.62 0.32 30.43
C MET A 16 36.56 1.36 30.84
N GLY A 17 36.60 2.52 30.17
CA GLY A 17 35.55 3.52 30.29
C GLY A 17 34.23 2.84 29.93
N LYS A 18 33.38 2.63 30.94
CA LYS A 18 31.96 2.40 30.71
C LYS A 18 31.39 3.72 30.24
N THR A 19 31.52 3.98 28.94
CA THR A 19 30.70 4.98 28.26
C THR A 19 29.26 4.54 28.41
N ASN A 20 28.59 5.06 29.44
CA ASN A 20 27.15 5.08 29.51
C ASN A 20 26.69 6.01 28.38
N TYR A 21 26.63 5.46 27.17
CA TYR A 21 25.83 6.04 26.11
C TYR A 21 24.40 5.98 26.61
N LEU A 22 23.88 7.14 27.03
CA LEU A 22 22.45 7.33 27.08
C LEU A 22 21.97 7.17 25.65
N VAL A 23 21.56 5.94 25.32
CA VAL A 23 20.76 5.65 24.15
C VAL A 23 19.50 6.48 24.33
N ALA A 24 19.43 7.61 23.63
CA ALA A 24 18.16 8.30 23.42
C ALA A 24 17.18 7.24 22.91
N PRO A 25 15.95 7.13 23.45
CA PRO A 25 15.00 6.15 22.94
C PRO A 25 14.86 6.41 21.45
N GLU A 26 15.33 5.44 20.66
CA GLU A 26 15.10 5.40 19.24
C GLU A 26 13.59 5.53 19.06
N SER A 27 13.14 6.67 18.54
CA SER A 27 11.78 6.81 18.06
C SER A 27 11.66 5.76 16.98
N THR A 28 11.14 4.59 17.33
CA THR A 28 10.79 3.55 16.37
C THR A 28 10.03 4.25 15.26
N PRO A 29 10.49 4.17 14.00
CA PRO A 29 9.62 4.51 12.89
C PRO A 29 8.40 3.64 13.09
N GLU A 30 7.24 4.26 13.30
CA GLU A 30 5.97 3.55 13.34
C GLU A 30 5.97 2.61 12.13
N ALA A 31 5.89 1.31 12.41
CA ALA A 31 5.89 0.29 11.37
C ALA A 31 4.88 0.72 10.29
N PRO A 32 5.21 0.60 9.00
CA PRO A 32 4.28 0.97 7.94
C PRO A 32 2.94 0.30 8.26
N LEU A 33 1.84 1.03 8.18
CA LEU A 33 0.51 0.45 8.33
C LEU A 33 0.36 -0.67 7.29
N VAL A 34 0.70 -1.90 7.68
CA VAL A 34 0.41 -3.11 6.93
C VAL A 34 -1.09 -3.26 7.06
N TRP A 35 -1.83 -2.67 6.12
CA TRP A 35 -3.25 -2.89 6.00
C TRP A 35 -3.42 -4.37 5.63
N LYS A 36 -3.76 -5.19 6.61
CA LYS A 36 -4.17 -6.56 6.36
C LYS A 36 -5.48 -6.46 5.60
N ASP A 37 -5.45 -6.78 4.31
CA ASP A 37 -6.64 -6.87 3.47
C ASP A 37 -7.53 -7.99 4.03
N THR A 38 -8.41 -7.62 4.95
CA THR A 38 -9.28 -8.56 5.67
C THR A 38 -10.56 -8.83 4.85
N LEU A 39 -10.74 -8.11 3.74
CA LEU A 39 -11.87 -8.29 2.85
C LEU A 39 -11.77 -9.64 2.16
N GLN A 40 -12.82 -10.45 2.30
CA GLN A 40 -12.94 -11.68 1.56
C GLN A 40 -13.06 -11.36 0.06
N LYS A 41 -12.35 -12.12 -0.77
CA LYS A 41 -12.37 -11.98 -2.22
C LYS A 41 -13.02 -13.21 -2.85
N ASP A 42 -13.84 -12.96 -3.85
CA ASP A 42 -14.41 -14.00 -4.70
C ASP A 42 -13.26 -14.72 -5.42
N PRO A 43 -13.11 -16.04 -5.28
CA PRO A 43 -11.97 -16.77 -5.83
C PRO A 43 -11.96 -16.77 -7.37
N GLU A 44 -13.11 -16.61 -8.01
CA GLU A 44 -13.24 -16.56 -9.46
C GLU A 44 -12.80 -15.20 -10.03
N THR A 45 -13.22 -14.10 -9.40
CA THR A 45 -13.04 -12.76 -9.97
C THR A 45 -12.00 -11.90 -9.26
N GLY A 46 -11.60 -12.27 -8.05
CA GLY A 46 -10.76 -11.45 -7.17
C GLY A 46 -11.47 -10.18 -6.66
N LEU A 47 -12.78 -10.06 -6.90
CA LEU A 47 -13.59 -8.94 -6.43
C LEU A 47 -13.96 -9.10 -4.95
N VAL A 48 -14.21 -8.00 -4.23
CA VAL A 48 -14.62 -8.05 -2.81
C VAL A 48 -15.98 -8.72 -2.68
N VAL A 49 -16.13 -9.66 -1.75
CA VAL A 49 -17.40 -10.31 -1.47
C VAL A 49 -18.33 -9.33 -0.75
N ASP A 50 -19.48 -9.03 -1.38
CA ASP A 50 -20.55 -8.18 -0.86
C ASP A 50 -21.91 -8.61 -1.46
N LYS A 51 -23.02 -8.13 -0.90
CA LYS A 51 -24.38 -8.37 -1.39
C LYS A 51 -24.58 -8.04 -2.87
N ASN A 52 -23.85 -7.05 -3.40
CA ASN A 52 -23.98 -6.61 -4.79
C ASN A 52 -22.99 -7.30 -5.75
N LEU A 53 -22.13 -8.20 -5.27
CA LEU A 53 -21.11 -8.87 -6.11
C LEU A 53 -21.73 -9.60 -7.31
N VAL A 54 -22.80 -10.37 -7.09
CA VAL A 54 -23.44 -11.16 -8.17
C VAL A 54 -23.93 -10.25 -9.31
N LEU A 55 -24.45 -9.07 -8.95
CA LEU A 55 -24.88 -8.07 -9.90
C LEU A 55 -23.68 -7.55 -10.71
N VAL A 56 -22.59 -7.18 -10.04
CA VAL A 56 -21.38 -6.67 -10.71
C VAL A 56 -20.75 -7.73 -11.63
N LYS A 57 -20.76 -9.01 -11.23
CA LYS A 57 -20.33 -10.12 -12.11
C LYS A 57 -21.18 -10.16 -13.38
N ALA A 58 -22.50 -10.15 -13.23
CA ALA A 58 -23.41 -10.19 -14.38
C ALA A 58 -23.23 -8.98 -15.34
N GLN A 59 -23.02 -7.78 -14.80
CA GLN A 59 -22.96 -6.55 -15.60
C GLN A 59 -21.57 -6.24 -16.18
N CYS A 60 -20.49 -6.60 -15.48
CA CYS A 60 -19.16 -6.05 -15.76
C CYS A 60 -18.11 -7.09 -16.17
N THR A 61 -18.37 -8.40 -16.02
CA THR A 61 -17.38 -9.46 -16.33
C THR A 61 -17.76 -10.31 -17.54
N SER A 62 -18.80 -9.94 -18.29
CA SER A 62 -19.27 -10.64 -19.48
C SER A 62 -18.36 -10.45 -20.70
N CYS A 63 -17.69 -9.31 -20.82
CA CYS A 63 -16.91 -8.94 -22.01
C CYS A 63 -15.38 -8.96 -21.79
N HIS A 64 -14.91 -8.74 -20.56
CA HIS A 64 -13.49 -8.71 -20.23
C HIS A 64 -13.23 -9.07 -18.78
N SER A 65 -11.96 -9.31 -18.44
CA SER A 65 -11.53 -9.71 -17.11
C SER A 65 -11.93 -8.71 -16.01
N PRO A 66 -12.33 -9.19 -14.82
CA PRO A 66 -12.59 -8.35 -13.65
C PRO A 66 -11.35 -7.59 -13.16
N MET A 67 -10.15 -7.94 -13.64
CA MET A 67 -8.92 -7.21 -13.34
C MET A 67 -8.99 -5.72 -13.69
N LEU A 68 -9.77 -5.33 -14.70
CA LEU A 68 -9.96 -3.92 -15.03
C LEU A 68 -10.66 -3.16 -13.90
N ILE A 69 -11.50 -3.81 -13.10
CA ILE A 69 -12.11 -3.21 -11.91
C ILE A 69 -11.06 -3.11 -10.80
N THR A 70 -10.36 -4.20 -10.50
CA THR A 70 -9.44 -4.27 -9.36
C THR A 70 -8.19 -3.41 -9.51
N GLN A 71 -7.76 -3.12 -10.74
CA GLN A 71 -6.60 -2.27 -11.02
C GLN A 71 -6.92 -0.77 -11.02
N ASN A 72 -8.18 -0.41 -11.16
CA ASN A 72 -8.59 0.99 -11.27
C ASN A 72 -9.24 1.49 -9.98
N ARG A 73 -9.11 2.79 -9.74
CA ARG A 73 -9.77 3.48 -8.63
C ARG A 73 -10.42 4.74 -9.15
N PHE A 74 -11.73 4.82 -9.04
CA PHE A 74 -12.51 5.98 -9.48
C PHE A 74 -13.52 6.38 -8.41
N THR A 75 -13.82 7.68 -8.34
CA THR A 75 -14.99 8.15 -7.60
C THR A 75 -16.26 7.58 -8.24
N ARG A 76 -17.40 7.67 -7.58
CA ARG A 76 -18.70 7.30 -8.16
C ARG A 76 -18.91 7.90 -9.55
N ASP A 77 -18.61 9.18 -9.69
CA ASP A 77 -18.72 9.90 -10.95
C ASP A 77 -17.75 9.38 -12.01
N GLY A 78 -16.55 8.99 -11.62
CA GLY A 78 -15.60 8.35 -12.53
C GLY A 78 -16.08 6.99 -13.00
N TRP A 79 -16.63 6.15 -12.11
CA TRP A 79 -17.24 4.86 -12.48
C TRP A 79 -18.44 5.05 -13.40
N ARG A 80 -19.33 6.00 -13.09
CA ARG A 80 -20.46 6.35 -13.95
C ARG A 80 -20.00 6.78 -15.35
N GLN A 81 -18.97 7.63 -15.44
CA GLN A 81 -18.38 8.01 -16.73
C GLN A 81 -17.79 6.82 -17.49
N LYS A 82 -17.17 5.85 -16.79
CA LYS A 82 -16.75 4.60 -17.42
C LYS A 82 -17.96 3.87 -17.98
N ILE A 83 -18.99 3.57 -17.19
CA ILE A 83 -20.21 2.88 -17.67
C ILE A 83 -20.77 3.57 -18.93
N ARG A 84 -20.89 4.90 -18.92
CA ARG A 84 -21.34 5.66 -20.11
C ARG A 84 -20.42 5.49 -21.31
N TRP A 85 -19.10 5.48 -21.11
CA TRP A 85 -18.14 5.21 -22.18
C TRP A 85 -18.26 3.78 -22.73
N MET A 86 -18.47 2.77 -21.87
CA MET A 86 -18.69 1.40 -22.33
C MET A 86 -20.02 1.25 -23.08
N GLN A 87 -21.07 1.96 -22.66
CA GLN A 87 -22.34 1.98 -23.37
C GLN A 87 -22.19 2.60 -24.77
N ALA A 88 -21.45 3.72 -24.86
CA ALA A 88 -21.25 4.42 -26.12
C ALA A 88 -20.30 3.69 -27.10
N ASN A 89 -19.26 3.00 -26.61
CA ASN A 89 -18.16 2.50 -27.45
C ASN A 89 -18.02 0.97 -27.47
N HIS A 90 -18.59 0.28 -26.48
CA HIS A 90 -18.39 -1.16 -26.27
C HIS A 90 -19.71 -1.93 -26.15
N ASN A 91 -20.82 -1.31 -26.56
CA ASN A 91 -22.15 -1.92 -26.59
C ASN A 91 -22.57 -2.50 -25.22
N LEU A 92 -22.14 -1.87 -24.13
CA LEU A 92 -22.72 -2.16 -22.82
C LEU A 92 -24.19 -1.74 -22.86
N TRP A 93 -25.07 -2.62 -22.40
CA TRP A 93 -26.50 -2.35 -22.35
C TRP A 93 -26.84 -1.32 -21.27
N ASP A 94 -28.09 -0.87 -21.27
CA ASP A 94 -28.60 -0.04 -20.18
C ASP A 94 -28.74 -0.88 -18.90
N LEU A 95 -28.10 -0.44 -17.82
CA LEU A 95 -28.13 -1.12 -16.54
C LEU A 95 -29.44 -0.85 -15.78
N GLY A 96 -30.21 0.18 -16.16
CA GLY A 96 -31.50 0.51 -15.54
C GLY A 96 -31.41 0.61 -14.01
N ASP A 97 -32.35 -0.01 -13.31
CA ASP A 97 -32.43 -0.01 -11.84
C ASP A 97 -31.25 -0.69 -11.14
N THR A 98 -30.41 -1.42 -11.89
CA THR A 98 -29.21 -2.06 -11.35
C THR A 98 -28.01 -1.12 -11.28
N GLU A 99 -28.03 -0.01 -12.03
CA GLU A 99 -26.89 0.92 -12.08
C GLU A 99 -26.52 1.50 -10.70
N PRO A 100 -27.48 1.99 -9.87
CA PRO A 100 -27.14 2.53 -8.56
C PRO A 100 -26.45 1.51 -7.66
N LEU A 101 -26.88 0.24 -7.70
CA LEU A 101 -26.32 -0.84 -6.90
C LEU A 101 -24.90 -1.23 -7.34
N VAL A 102 -24.66 -1.24 -8.66
CA VAL A 102 -23.32 -1.42 -9.24
C VAL A 102 -22.42 -0.28 -8.82
N LEU A 103 -22.88 0.97 -8.90
CA LEU A 103 -22.11 2.15 -8.49
C LEU A 103 -21.81 2.15 -6.99
N ASP A 104 -22.77 1.75 -6.15
CA ASP A 104 -22.57 1.63 -4.70
C ASP A 104 -21.45 0.65 -4.38
N TYR A 105 -21.45 -0.52 -5.04
CA TYR A 105 -20.40 -1.52 -4.86
C TYR A 105 -19.03 -1.00 -5.34
N LEU A 106 -18.96 -0.42 -6.54
CA LEU A 106 -17.71 0.07 -7.11
C LEU A 106 -17.12 1.23 -6.30
N GLU A 107 -17.95 2.14 -5.82
CA GLU A 107 -17.52 3.22 -4.94
C GLU A 107 -17.05 2.69 -3.59
N THR A 108 -17.80 1.78 -2.97
CA THR A 108 -17.47 1.26 -1.63
C THR A 108 -16.13 0.51 -1.62
N HIS A 109 -15.86 -0.30 -2.65
CA HIS A 109 -14.72 -1.21 -2.66
C HIS A 109 -13.56 -0.74 -3.55
N TYR A 110 -13.83 0.12 -4.53
CA TYR A 110 -12.86 0.52 -5.56
C TYR A 110 -12.82 2.04 -5.78
N ALA A 111 -13.19 2.84 -4.78
CA ALA A 111 -12.88 4.27 -4.76
C ALA A 111 -11.41 4.56 -4.39
N PRO A 112 -10.84 5.70 -4.80
CA PRO A 112 -9.52 6.12 -4.38
C PRO A 112 -9.43 6.21 -2.86
N THR A 113 -8.47 5.51 -2.26
CA THR A 113 -8.12 5.67 -0.84
C THR A 113 -6.95 6.64 -0.68
N GLN A 114 -6.82 7.23 0.51
CA GLN A 114 -5.66 8.04 0.87
C GLN A 114 -4.40 7.18 0.70
N GLY A 115 -3.56 7.51 -0.29
CA GLY A 115 -2.37 6.73 -0.64
C GLY A 115 -2.34 6.15 -2.07
N TYR A 116 -3.49 6.06 -2.77
CA TYR A 116 -3.52 5.73 -4.21
C TYR A 116 -3.17 6.95 -5.10
N SER A 117 -2.30 7.83 -4.62
CA SER A 117 -1.70 8.85 -5.49
C SER A 117 -0.54 8.22 -6.24
N ARG A 118 -0.28 8.70 -7.46
CA ARG A 118 0.97 8.41 -8.18
C ARG A 118 2.16 8.60 -7.23
N ARG A 119 3.21 7.78 -7.37
CA ARG A 119 4.47 7.98 -6.64
C ARG A 119 4.87 9.45 -6.76
N ALA A 120 5.22 10.06 -5.63
CA ALA A 120 5.72 11.43 -5.62
C ALA A 120 6.84 11.57 -6.66
N PRO A 121 6.93 12.71 -7.36
CA PRO A 121 8.02 12.96 -8.29
C PRO A 121 9.37 12.69 -7.63
N LEU A 122 10.29 12.07 -8.38
CA LEU A 122 11.66 11.87 -7.90
C LEU A 122 12.29 13.24 -7.64
N LYS A 123 12.89 13.39 -6.46
CA LYS A 123 13.68 14.56 -6.09
C LYS A 123 15.16 14.25 -6.33
N ASN A 124 15.93 15.24 -6.78
CA ASN A 124 17.38 15.13 -7.00
C ASN A 124 17.78 14.08 -8.05
N VAL A 125 17.10 14.07 -9.20
CA VAL A 125 17.48 13.19 -10.31
C VAL A 125 18.69 13.79 -11.03
N GLU A 126 19.83 13.12 -10.94
CA GLU A 126 21.00 13.40 -11.78
C GLU A 126 21.00 12.44 -12.97
N TRP A 127 20.84 12.98 -14.18
CA TRP A 127 20.86 12.21 -15.41
C TRP A 127 22.29 12.11 -15.94
N TYR A 128 22.72 10.91 -16.36
CA TYR A 128 23.99 10.75 -17.05
C TYR A 128 23.84 11.08 -18.55
N PRO A 129 24.89 11.61 -19.20
CA PRO A 129 24.85 11.86 -20.64
C PRO A 129 24.79 10.52 -21.39
N LEU A 130 23.75 10.35 -22.20
CA LEU A 130 23.67 9.25 -23.18
C LEU A 130 24.55 9.62 -24.38
N LYS A 131 25.57 8.80 -24.65
CA LYS A 131 26.33 8.90 -25.89
C LYS A 131 25.51 8.26 -27.00
N LEU A 132 25.23 9.02 -28.04
CA LEU A 132 24.72 8.51 -29.31
C LEU A 132 25.93 8.20 -30.18
N ASP A 133 26.13 6.92 -30.43
CA ASP A 133 27.05 6.34 -31.41
C ASP A 133 26.50 6.41 -32.83
#